data_AF-A0A1H3JVW1-F1
#
_entry.id   AF-A0A1H3JVW1-F1
#
_cell.length_a   1.000
_cell.length_b   1.000
_cell.length_c   1.000
_cell.angle_alpha   90.00
_cell.angle_beta   90.00
_cell.angle_gamma   90.00
#
_symmetry.space_group_name_H-M   'P 1'
#
loop_
_entity.id
_entity.type
_entity.pdbx_description
1 polymer ?
#
loop_
_entity_poly.entity_id
_entity_poly.type
_entity_poly.pdbx_seq_one_letter_code
_entity_poly.pdbx_strand_id
1 'polypeptide(L)' 'NGRIAEVLATTRFDSSQNLADTLNGYVRLYNHQIPQKALGHIAPIQALKDWQQQCPERFKKRVYNLAGLDI' A
#
# COMPACT_ATOMS: atom_id res chain seq x y z
N ASN A 1 6.95 2.84 -5.42
CA ASN A 1 6.86 1.37 -5.61
C ASN A 1 7.12 1.04 -7.06
N GLY A 2 8.26 0.43 -7.41
CA GLY A 2 8.61 0.12 -8.82
C GLY A 2 7.56 -0.72 -9.57
N ARG A 3 6.66 -1.39 -8.86
CA ARG A 3 5.57 -2.20 -9.39
C ARG A 3 4.49 -1.41 -10.16
N ILE A 4 4.21 -0.14 -9.79
CA ILE A 4 3.30 0.67 -10.63
C ILE A 4 4.00 1.11 -11.92
N ALA A 5 5.31 1.36 -11.87
CA ALA A 5 6.10 1.66 -13.06
C ALA A 5 6.16 0.44 -14.00
N GLU A 6 6.28 -0.77 -13.44
CA GLU A 6 6.18 -2.02 -14.20
C GLU A 6 4.80 -2.19 -14.85
N VAL A 7 3.71 -2.02 -14.09
CA VAL A 7 2.33 -2.08 -14.64
C VAL A 7 2.12 -1.07 -15.77
N LEU A 8 2.61 0.16 -15.60
CA LEU A 8 2.53 1.19 -16.64
C LEU A 8 3.43 0.88 -17.86
N ALA A 9 4.54 0.18 -17.67
CA ALA A 9 5.44 -0.20 -18.75
C ALA A 9 4.95 -1.44 -19.54
N THR A 10 4.25 -2.37 -18.89
CA THR A 10 3.79 -3.63 -19.52
C THR A 10 2.37 -3.57 -20.04
N THR A 11 1.60 -2.55 -19.68
CA THR A 11 0.17 -2.43 -20.03
C THR A 11 -0.05 -1.33 -21.05
N ARG A 12 -0.67 -1.68 -22.19
CA ARG A 12 -1.12 -0.69 -23.18
C ARG A 12 -2.53 -0.23 -22.79
N PHE A 13 -2.73 1.09 -22.72
CA PHE A 13 -4.03 1.69 -22.40
C PHE A 13 -4.68 2.21 -23.67
N ASP A 14 -5.90 1.75 -23.94
CA ASP A 14 -6.66 2.18 -25.13
C ASP A 14 -7.33 3.54 -24.95
N SER A 15 -7.37 4.06 -23.72
CA SER A 15 -7.91 5.38 -23.40
C SER A 15 -7.34 5.94 -22.10
N SER A 16 -7.47 7.26 -21.91
CA SER A 16 -7.15 7.94 -20.65
C SER A 16 -8.00 7.43 -19.48
N GLN A 17 -9.26 7.04 -19.74
CA GLN A 17 -10.15 6.46 -18.74
C GLN A 17 -9.63 5.11 -18.24
N ASN A 18 -9.18 4.23 -19.15
CA ASN A 18 -8.62 2.93 -18.79
C ASN A 18 -7.36 3.07 -17.90
N LEU A 19 -6.49 4.05 -18.22
CA LEU A 19 -5.36 4.38 -17.37
C LEU A 19 -5.81 4.83 -15.97
N ALA A 20 -6.81 5.71 -15.88
CA ALA A 20 -7.33 6.20 -14.60
C ALA A 20 -7.93 5.06 -13.76
N ASP A 21 -8.70 4.17 -14.38
CA ASP A 21 -9.31 3.01 -13.70
C ASP A 21 -8.25 2.03 -13.20
N THR A 22 -7.20 1.81 -13.99
CA THR A 22 -6.06 0.96 -13.60
C THR A 22 -5.31 1.56 -12.42
N LEU A 23 -5.07 2.86 -12.42
CA LEU A 23 -4.44 3.56 -11.29
C LEU A 23 -5.30 3.49 -10.04
N ASN A 24 -6.61 3.72 -10.15
CA ASN A 24 -7.54 3.60 -9.02
C ASN A 24 -7.60 2.17 -8.47
N GLY A 25 -7.64 1.17 -9.35
CA GLY A 25 -7.60 -0.24 -8.98
C GLY A 25 -6.29 -0.61 -8.29
N TYR A 26 -5.17 -0.12 -8.80
CA TYR A 26 -3.85 -0.32 -8.18
C TYR A 26 -3.79 0.29 -6.78
N VAL A 27 -4.22 1.54 -6.62
CA VAL A 27 -4.30 2.22 -5.32
C VAL A 27 -5.19 1.42 -4.37
N ARG A 28 -6.37 0.97 -4.81
CA ARG A 28 -7.29 0.18 -3.98
C ARG A 28 -6.70 -1.17 -3.59
N LEU A 29 -6.04 -1.88 -4.50
CA LEU A 29 -5.49 -3.21 -4.24
C LEU A 29 -4.26 -3.14 -3.32
N TYR A 30 -3.38 -2.17 -3.55
CA TYR A 30 -2.06 -2.13 -2.90
C TYR A 30 -1.96 -1.15 -1.72
N ASN A 31 -2.89 -0.21 -1.53
CA ASN A 31 -2.90 0.57 -0.28
C ASN A 31 -3.34 -0.26 0.93
N HIS A 32 -4.04 -1.37 0.73
CA HIS A 32 -4.53 -2.21 1.83
C HIS A 32 -3.59 -3.37 2.17
N GLN A 33 -2.79 -3.85 1.21
CA GLN A 33 -1.86 -4.96 1.43
C GLN A 33 -0.42 -4.47 1.33
N ILE A 34 0.25 -4.39 2.48
CA ILE A 34 1.69 -4.18 2.55
C ILE A 34 2.36 -5.57 2.55
N PRO A 35 2.99 -6.01 1.44
CA PRO A 35 3.63 -7.31 1.40
C PRO A 35 4.84 -7.34 2.34
N GLN A 36 4.90 -8.34 3.24
CA GLN A 36 6.01 -8.53 4.19
C GLN A 36 7.38 -8.63 3.52
N LYS A 37 7.44 -9.16 2.29
CA LYS A 37 8.68 -9.17 1.48
C LYS A 37 9.21 -7.76 1.19
N ALA A 38 8.33 -6.80 0.94
CA ALA A 38 8.72 -5.40 0.74
C ALA A 38 9.13 -4.70 2.05
N LEU A 39 8.84 -5.34 3.20
CA LEU A 39 9.23 -4.88 4.53
C LEU A 39 10.48 -5.59 5.06
N GLY A 40 11.23 -6.31 4.22
CA GLY A 40 12.40 -7.06 4.67
C GLY A 40 12.05 -8.22 5.61
N HIS A 41 10.89 -8.86 5.39
CA HIS A 41 10.33 -9.91 6.25
C HIS A 41 9.87 -9.43 7.64
N ILE A 42 9.73 -8.12 7.83
CA ILE A 42 9.17 -7.54 9.04
C ILE A 42 7.64 -7.57 8.97
N ALA A 43 6.99 -7.85 10.10
CA ALA A 43 5.53 -7.83 10.19
C ALA A 43 4.99 -6.42 9.85
N PRO A 44 3.88 -6.30 9.09
CA PRO A 44 3.38 -5.00 8.64
C PRO A 44 3.06 -4.04 9.80
N ILE A 45 2.56 -4.59 10.91
CA ILE A 45 2.28 -3.81 12.11
C ILE A 45 3.54 -3.21 12.75
N GLN A 46 4.67 -3.93 12.70
CA GLN A 46 5.94 -3.45 13.25
C GLN A 46 6.51 -2.33 12.38
N ALA A 47 6.54 -2.53 11.05
CA ALA A 47 6.99 -1.50 10.12
C ALA A 47 6.14 -0.21 10.23
N LEU A 48 4.82 -0.36 10.38
CA LEU A 48 3.93 0.78 10.58
C LEU A 48 4.21 1.53 11.90
N LYS A 49 4.52 0.82 12.99
CA LYS A 49 4.92 1.45 14.26
C LYS A 49 6.24 2.19 14.15
N ASP A 50 7.24 1.58 13.49
CA ASP A 50 8.56 2.18 13.31
C ASP A 50 8.47 3.46 12.47
N TRP A 51 7.67 3.43 11.39
CA TRP A 51 7.39 4.62 10.58
C TRP A 51 6.59 5.68 11.32
N GLN A 52 5.69 5.29 12.22
CA GLN A 52 4.96 6.24 13.05
C GLN A 52 5.90 6.98 14.02
N GLN A 53 6.96 6.33 14.51
CA GLN A 53 7.97 7.00 15.33
C GLN A 53 8.89 7.92 14.52
N GLN A 54 9.25 7.53 13.30
CA GLN A 54 10.17 8.31 12.45
C GLN A 54 9.50 9.53 11.80
N CYS A 55 8.22 9.42 11.41
CA CYS A 55 7.48 10.49 10.71
C CYS A 55 6.04 10.60 11.24
N PRO A 56 5.84 11.00 12.51
CA PRO A 56 4.52 11.05 13.14
C PRO A 56 3.54 11.97 12.40
N GLU A 57 4.02 13.00 11.72
CA GLU A 57 3.23 13.97 10.96
C GLU A 57 2.51 13.38 9.74
N ARG A 58 2.99 12.23 9.22
CA ARG A 58 2.36 11.53 8.08
C ARG A 58 1.22 10.61 8.51
N PHE A 59 1.11 10.31 9.80
CA PHE A 59 0.10 9.40 10.34
C PHE A 59 -1.13 10.18 10.82
N LYS A 60 -2.22 10.10 10.04
CA LYS A 60 -3.53 10.66 10.45
C LYS A 60 -4.22 9.84 11.56
N LYS A 61 -3.86 8.56 11.70
CA LYS A 61 -4.39 7.64 12.73
C LYS A 61 -3.23 6.91 13.39
N ARG A 62 -3.39 6.59 14.68
CA ARG A 62 -2.42 5.76 15.39
C ARG A 62 -2.41 4.35 14.80
N VAL A 63 -1.24 3.74 14.72
CA VAL A 63 -1.11 2.34 14.32
C VAL A 63 -1.38 1.49 15.56
N TYR A 64 -2.53 0.85 15.59
CA TYR A 64 -2.91 -0.08 16.66
C TYR A 64 -3.03 -1.49 16.09
N ASN A 65 -2.59 -2.48 16.88
CA ASN A 65 -2.84 -3.88 16.55
C ASN A 65 -4.31 -4.14 16.87
N LEU A 66 -5.18 -4.05 15.85
CA LEU A 66 -6.57 -4.52 15.98
C LEU A 66 -6.52 -6.05 16.12
N ALA A 67 -6.31 -6.53 17.33
CA ALA A 67 -6.74 -7.87 17.72
C ALA A 67 -8.26 -7.81 17.92
N GLY A 68 -8.99 -7.55 16.85
CA GLY A 68 -10.44 -7.67 16.82
C GLY A 68 -10.77 -9.06 16.31
N LEU A 69 -11.43 -9.87 17.14
CA LEU A 69 -12.19 -11.03 16.68
C LEU A 69 -13.12 -10.54 15.56
N ASP A 70 -13.03 -11.15 14.38
CA ASP A 70 -14.16 -11.10 13.44
C ASP A 70 -15.32 -11.83 14.15
N ILE A 71 -16.33 -11.08 14.58
CA ILE A 71 -17.62 -11.63 15.07
C ILE A 71 -18.60 -11.62 13.90
#